data_AF-G4D5F0-F1
#
_entry.id   AF-G4D5F0-F1
#
_cell.length_a   1.000
_cell.length_b   1.000
_cell.length_c   1.000
_cell.angle_alpha   90.00
_cell.angle_beta   90.00
_cell.angle_gamma   90.00
#
_symmetry.space_group_name_H-M   'P 1'
#
loop_
_entity.id
_entity.type
_entity.pdbx_description
1 polymer ?
#
loop_
_entity_poly.entity_id
_entity_poly.type
_entity_poly.pdbx_seq_one_letter_code
_entity_poly.pdbx_strand_id
1 'polypeptide(L)' 'MANVNLNIRLEENLKNEFSRVCDSMGMSMSTAFNVFAKAVVNDRKIPFEIKETNPIVAEFDNMDDFKNFVDSL' A
#
# COMPACT_ATOMS: atom_id res chain seq x y z
N MET A 1 -2.98 15.76 24.97
CA MET A 1 -3.42 15.45 23.60
C MET A 1 -4.61 14.52 23.71
N ALA A 2 -5.67 14.72 22.92
CA ALA A 2 -6.84 13.85 22.95
C ALA A 2 -6.50 12.52 22.25
N ASN A 3 -6.72 11.40 22.93
CA ASN A 3 -6.59 10.08 22.31
C ASN A 3 -7.92 9.74 21.63
N VAL A 4 -7.85 9.41 20.34
CA VAL A 4 -9.00 8.94 19.55
C VAL A 4 -8.80 7.46 19.27
N ASN A 5 -9.86 6.66 19.43
CA ASN A 5 -9.81 5.24 19.13
C ASN A 5 -10.10 5.01 17.64
N LEU A 6 -9.27 4.21 16.97
CA LEU A 6 -9.41 3.84 15.57
C LEU A 6 -9.66 2.33 15.49
N ASN A 7 -10.81 1.92 14.93
CA ASN A 7 -11.12 0.52 14.69
C ASN A 7 -10.91 0.20 13.20
N ILE A 8 -10.01 -0.75 12.91
CA ILE A 8 -9.71 -1.20 11.55
C ILE A 8 -9.97 -2.71 11.47
N ARG A 9 -10.69 -3.15 10.44
CA ARG A 9 -10.80 -4.57 10.11
C ARG A 9 -9.65 -4.96 9.19
N LEU A 10 -8.89 -5.97 9.62
CA LEU A 10 -7.85 -6.61 8.82
C LEU A 10 -8.13 -8.11 8.78
N GLU A 11 -7.71 -8.76 7.70
CA GLU A 11 -7.67 -10.22 7.68
C GLU A 11 -6.65 -10.75 8.70
N GLU A 12 -6.92 -11.94 9.23
CA GLU A 12 -6.11 -12.52 10.30
C GLU A 12 -4.67 -12.77 9.87
N ASN A 13 -4.46 -13.31 8.67
CA ASN A 13 -3.13 -13.58 8.12
C ASN A 13 -2.33 -12.28 7.95
N LEU A 14 -2.95 -11.26 7.34
CA LEU A 14 -2.34 -9.94 7.16
C LEU A 14 -1.95 -9.30 8.51
N LYS A 15 -2.83 -9.39 9.52
CA LYS A 15 -2.55 -8.88 10.86
C LYS A 15 -1.33 -9.58 11.47
N ASN A 16 -1.24 -10.89 11.36
CA ASN A 16 -0.14 -11.69 11.92
C ASN A 16 1.19 -11.38 11.24
N GLU A 17 1.20 -11.26 9.91
CA GLU A 17 2.39 -10.85 9.15
C GLU A 17 2.84 -9.44 9.51
N PHE A 18 1.90 -8.49 9.54
CA PHE A 18 2.20 -7.11 9.90
C PHE A 18 2.74 -7.00 11.34
N SER A 19 2.20 -7.77 12.29
CA SER A 19 2.71 -7.81 13.67
C SER A 19 4.17 -8.26 13.71
N ARG A 20 4.51 -9.37 13.02
CA ARG A 20 5.89 -9.89 12.98
C ARG A 20 6.88 -8.87 12.42
N VAL A 21 6.45 -8.12 11.40
CA VAL A 21 7.24 -7.05 10.78
C VAL A 21 7.41 -5.86 11.73
N CYS A 22 6.36 -5.47 12.45
CA CYS A 22 6.46 -4.42 13.48
C CYS A 22 7.38 -4.83 14.63
N ASP A 23 7.27 -6.08 15.10
CA ASP A 23 8.07 -6.63 16.19
C ASP A 23 9.55 -6.71 15.82
N SER A 24 9.88 -7.11 14.58
CA SER A 24 11.27 -7.13 14.11
C SER A 24 11.90 -5.73 14.02
N MET A 25 11.08 -4.70 13.80
CA MET A 25 11.49 -3.30 13.84
C MET A 25 11.45 -2.70 15.26
N GLY A 26 11.07 -3.48 16.28
CA GLY A 26 11.01 -3.03 17.67
C GLY A 26 9.87 -2.03 17.94
N MET A 27 8.78 -2.08 17.17
CA MET A 27 7.64 -1.17 17.33
C MET A 27 6.30 -1.92 17.40
N SER A 28 5.30 -1.32 18.04
CA SER A 28 3.94 -1.86 18.04
C SER A 28 3.20 -1.55 16.74
N MET A 29 2.18 -2.34 16.40
CA MET A 29 1.28 -2.05 15.27
C MET A 29 0.68 -0.63 15.36
N SER A 30 0.28 -0.19 16.56
CA SER A 30 -0.26 1.16 16.77
C SER A 30 0.77 2.25 16.49
N THR A 31 2.03 2.02 16.86
CA THR A 31 3.14 2.92 16.51
C THR A 31 3.32 3.00 15.01
N ALA A 32 3.32 1.85 14.31
CA ALA A 32 3.45 1.80 12.86
C ALA A 32 2.32 2.55 12.15
N PHE A 33 1.07 2.37 12.59
CA PHE A 33 -0.07 3.14 12.07
C PHE A 33 0.06 4.65 12.30
N ASN A 34 0.56 5.06 13.48
CA ASN A 34 0.80 6.48 13.75
C ASN A 34 1.89 7.07 12.85
N VAL A 35 2.95 6.30 12.55
CA VAL A 35 4.00 6.71 11.60
C VAL A 35 3.43 6.85 10.20
N PHE A 36 2.64 5.87 9.75
CA PHE A 36 1.93 5.92 8.47
C PHE A 36 1.05 7.16 8.36
N ALA A 37 0.20 7.42 9.36
CA ALA A 37 -0.69 8.59 9.37
C ALA A 37 0.09 9.92 9.29
N LYS A 38 1.20 10.02 10.02
CA LYS A 38 2.08 11.21 9.97
C LYS A 38 2.69 11.40 8.59
N ALA A 39 3.18 10.33 7.96
CA ALA A 39 3.76 10.40 6.63
C ALA A 39 2.73 10.84 5.59
N VAL A 40 1.50 10.30 5.65
CA VAL A 40 0.39 10.72 4.77
C VAL A 40 0.06 12.21 4.93
N VAL A 41 -0.02 12.70 6.17
CA VAL A 41 -0.33 14.11 6.45
C VAL A 41 0.79 15.04 5.97
N ASN A 42 2.05 14.64 6.17
CA ASN A 42 3.22 15.43 5.79
C ASN A 42 3.35 15.55 4.26
N ASP A 43 3.21 14.43 3.57
CA ASP A 43 3.50 14.35 2.13
C ASP A 43 2.25 14.54 1.27
N ARG A 44 1.07 14.62 1.90
CA ARG A 44 -0.26 14.70 1.24
C ARG A 44 -0.48 13.60 0.20
N LYS A 45 0.14 12.43 0.40
CA LYS A 45 0.05 11.24 -0.46
C LYS A 45 0.24 9.97 0.37
N ILE A 46 -0.12 8.82 -0.19
CA ILE A 46 0.19 7.54 0.43
C ILE A 46 1.71 7.30 0.38
N PRO A 47 2.38 7.00 1.51
CA PRO A 47 3.84 6.85 1.62
C PRO A 47 4.35 5.51 1.09
N PHE A 48 3.65 4.94 0.10
CA PHE A 48 4.06 3.77 -0.65
C PHE A 48 3.42 3.83 -2.03
N GLU A 49 4.04 3.16 -3.00
CA GLU A 49 3.51 3.03 -4.34
C GLU A 49 2.31 2.06 -4.31
N ILE A 50 1.14 2.52 -4.77
CA ILE A 50 -0.02 1.65 -4.93
C ILE A 50 0.13 0.95 -6.27
N LYS A 51 0.58 -0.30 -6.23
CA LYS A 51 0.61 -1.16 -7.40
C LYS A 51 -0.73 -1.87 -7.50
N GLU A 52 -1.50 -1.55 -8.54
CA GLU A 52 -2.66 -2.35 -8.89
C GLU A 52 -2.15 -3.61 -9.58
N THR A 53 -2.51 -4.79 -9.10
CA THR A 53 -2.39 -6.03 -9.89
C THR A 53 -3.47 -6.02 -10.95
N ASN A 54 -3.49 -4.99 -11.80
CA ASN A 54 -4.43 -4.92 -12.89
C ASN A 54 -3.87 -5.80 -14.01
N PRO A 55 -4.57 -6.88 -14.40
CA PRO A 55 -4.11 -7.73 -15.50
C PRO A 55 -4.01 -6.97 -16.84
N ILE A 56 -4.53 -5.73 -16.92
CA ILE A 56 -4.50 -4.85 -18.09
C ILE A 56 -3.31 -3.88 -18.07
N VAL A 57 -2.56 -3.74 -16.97
CA VAL A 57 -1.20 -3.16 -17.07
C VAL A 57 -0.30 -4.24 -17.66
N ALA A 58 -0.52 -4.56 -18.93
CA ALA A 58 0.55 -5.09 -19.74
C ALA A 58 1.64 -4.02 -19.73
N GLU A 59 2.76 -4.32 -19.09
CA GLU A 59 3.97 -3.55 -19.26
C GLU A 59 4.33 -3.65 -20.74
N PHE A 60 4.00 -2.61 -21.51
CA PHE A 60 4.40 -2.50 -22.90
C PHE A 60 5.81 -1.93 -22.92
N ASP A 61 6.78 -2.74 -23.33
CA ASP A 61 8.19 -2.34 -23.39
C ASP A 61 8.42 -1.25 -24.45
N ASN A 62 7.52 -1.12 -25.42
CA ASN A 62 7.63 -0.15 -26.52
C ASN A 62 6.26 0.31 -27.06
N MET A 63 6.28 1.40 -27.83
CA MET A 63 5.10 2.01 -28.45
C MET A 63 4.45 1.14 -29.53
N ASP A 64 5.15 0.13 -30.06
CA ASP A 64 4.63 -0.71 -31.15
C ASP A 64 3.77 -1.86 -30.61
N ASP A 65 4.11 -2.40 -29.42
CA ASP A 65 3.27 -3.37 -28.71
C ASP A 65 1.91 -2.76 -28.32
N PHE A 66 1.91 -1.49 -27.92
CA PHE A 66 0.67 -0.76 -27.64
C PHE A 66 -0.20 -0.58 -28.90
N LYS A 67 0.40 -0.22 -30.05
CA LYS A 67 -0.34 -0.06 -31.31
C LYS A 67 -0.97 -1.37 -31.77
N ASN A 68 -0.23 -2.47 -31.70
CA ASN A 68 -0.75 -3.79 -32.08
C ASN A 68 -1.94 -4.23 -31.21
N PHE A 69 -1.91 -3.90 -29.92
CA PHE A 69 -3.04 -4.17 -29.02
C PHE A 69 -4.28 -3.36 -29.41
N VAL A 70 -4.12 -2.04 -29.64
CA VAL A 70 -5.22 -1.14 -30.02
C VAL A 70 -5.79 -1.50 -31.39
N ASP A 71 -4.96 -1.89 -32.35
CA ASP A 71 -5.40 -2.31 -33.69
C ASP A 71 -6.10 -3.68 -33.69
N SER A 72 -5.98 -4.46 -32.61
CA SER A 72 -6.64 -5.76 -32.45
C SER A 72 -8.02 -5.69 -31.76
N LEU A 73 -8.41 -4.51 -31.28
CA LEU A 73 -9.74 -4.21 -30.72
C LEU A 73 -10.74 -3.80 -31.82
#